data_AF-A0A915JGM2-F1
#
_entry.id   AF-A0A915JGM2-F1
#
_cell.length_a   1.000
_cell.length_b   1.000
_cell.length_c   1.000
_cell.angle_alpha   90.00
_cell.angle_beta   90.00
_cell.angle_gamma   90.00
#
_symmetry.space_group_name_H-M   'P 1'
#
loop_
_entity.id
_entity.type
_entity.pdbx_description
1 polymer ?
#
loop_
_entity_poly.entity_id
_entity_poly.type
_entity_poly.pdbx_seq_one_letter_code
_entity_poly.pdbx_strand_id
1 'polypeptide(L)'
;MEDVKAIGSEKFAVRSNAVQLLSALAYFSEQGCQVILDGLMRFQQKSSKKFWTEILVDELSQNSADIDYKASLMALINCIMFNVHVDKRSKIRNEFLGR
;
A
#
# COMPACT_ATOMS: atom_id res chain seq x y z
N MET A 1 -10.31 -9.21 -3.04
CA MET A 1 -8.92 -9.55 -2.66
C MET A 1 -8.83 -9.54 -1.15
N GLU A 2 -8.62 -10.69 -0.52
CA GLU A 2 -8.48 -10.82 0.94
C GLU A 2 -7.10 -10.36 1.41
N ASP A 3 -6.11 -10.37 0.53
CA ASP A 3 -4.69 -10.12 0.86
C ASP A 3 -4.41 -8.68 1.31
N VAL A 4 -5.18 -7.69 0.81
CA VAL A 4 -5.02 -6.29 1.28
C VAL A 4 -5.45 -6.13 2.73
N LYS A 5 -6.41 -6.93 3.20
CA LYS A 5 -6.81 -6.91 4.63
C LYS A 5 -5.71 -7.48 5.51
N ALA A 6 -4.85 -8.35 4.97
CA ALA A 6 -3.76 -8.96 5.72
C ALA A 6 -2.69 -7.93 6.13
N ILE A 7 -2.63 -6.75 5.49
CA ILE A 7 -1.82 -5.62 5.94
C ILE A 7 -2.25 -5.16 7.35
N GLY A 8 -3.53 -5.26 7.70
CA GLY A 8 -4.04 -4.93 9.04
C GLY A 8 -3.90 -6.03 10.09
N SER A 9 -3.17 -7.12 9.81
CA SER A 9 -3.02 -8.23 10.75
C SER A 9 -2.17 -7.85 11.97
N GLU A 10 -2.50 -8.37 13.15
CA GLU A 10 -1.66 -8.24 14.35
C GLU A 10 -0.33 -9.01 14.22
N LYS A 11 -0.27 -10.02 13.35
CA LYS A 11 0.92 -10.85 13.14
C LYS A 11 1.83 -10.24 12.08
N PHE A 12 3.03 -9.82 12.49
CA PHE A 12 4.03 -9.24 11.59
C PHE A 12 4.35 -10.13 10.38
N ALA A 13 4.52 -11.44 10.59
CA ALA A 13 4.79 -12.39 9.49
C ALA A 13 3.70 -12.40 8.41
N VAL A 14 2.44 -12.20 8.80
CA VAL A 14 1.30 -12.14 7.87
C VAL A 14 1.32 -10.83 7.08
N ARG A 15 1.61 -9.70 7.75
CA ARG A 15 1.77 -8.40 7.09
C ARG A 15 2.93 -8.42 6.09
N SER A 16 4.09 -8.95 6.51
CA SER A 16 5.30 -9.02 5.68
C SER A 16 5.09 -9.81 4.40
N ASN A 17 4.53 -11.02 4.50
CA ASN A 17 4.21 -11.83 3.32
C ASN A 17 3.18 -11.17 2.41
N ALA A 18 2.15 -10.54 2.99
CA ALA A 18 1.13 -9.83 2.20
C ALA A 18 1.75 -8.68 1.40
N VAL A 19 2.59 -7.84 2.02
CA VAL A 19 3.25 -6.73 1.34
C VAL A 19 4.17 -7.22 0.23
N GLN A 20 4.95 -8.27 0.44
CA GLN A 20 5.83 -8.82 -0.59
C GLN A 20 5.05 -9.32 -1.81
N LEU A 21 3.96 -10.06 -1.58
CA LEU A 21 3.10 -10.56 -2.65
C LEU A 21 2.41 -9.41 -3.42
N LEU A 22 1.88 -8.41 -2.70
CA LEU A 22 1.26 -7.25 -3.31
C LEU A 22 2.27 -6.42 -4.11
N SER A 23 3.50 -6.29 -3.62
CA SER A 23 4.59 -5.58 -4.32
C SER A 23 4.94 -6.28 -5.63
N ALA A 24 5.10 -7.60 -5.61
CA ALA A 24 5.34 -8.39 -6.81
C ALA A 24 4.18 -8.24 -7.80
N LEU A 25 2.93 -8.37 -7.33
CA LEU A 25 1.75 -8.25 -8.19
C LEU A 25 1.61 -6.84 -8.81
N ALA A 26 1.88 -5.77 -8.05
CA ALA A 26 1.88 -4.40 -8.55
C ALA A 26 2.96 -4.14 -9.60
N TYR A 27 4.10 -4.83 -9.50
CA TYR A 27 5.20 -4.72 -10.45
C TYR A 27 4.94 -5.47 -11.75
N PHE A 28 4.41 -6.70 -11.68
CA PHE A 28 4.24 -7.56 -12.84
C PHE A 28 2.91 -7.35 -13.62
N SER A 29 1.92 -6.66 -13.04
CA SER A 29 0.62 -6.48 -13.68
C SER A 29 -0.01 -5.11 -13.38
N GLU A 30 -0.27 -4.33 -14.43
CA GLU A 30 -1.05 -3.09 -14.33
C GLU A 30 -2.46 -3.34 -13.77
N GLN A 31 -3.11 -4.43 -14.21
CA GLN A 31 -4.41 -4.85 -13.68
C GLN A 31 -4.31 -5.25 -12.21
N GLY A 32 -3.25 -5.96 -11.84
CA GLY A 32 -2.93 -6.29 -10.45
C GLY A 32 -2.79 -5.03 -9.58
N CYS A 33 -2.08 -4.02 -10.08
CA CYS A 33 -1.93 -2.73 -9.42
C CYS A 33 -3.29 -2.03 -9.18
N GLN A 34 -4.21 -2.07 -10.16
CA GLN A 34 -5.55 -1.51 -9.99
C GLN A 34 -6.35 -2.25 -8.92
N VAL A 35 -6.30 -3.58 -8.90
CA VAL A 35 -6.99 -4.40 -7.88
C VAL A 35 -6.43 -4.13 -6.47
N ILE A 36 -5.11 -3.92 -6.36
CA ILE A 36 -4.47 -3.54 -5.10
C ILE A 36 -4.99 -2.18 -4.62
N LEU A 37 -5.00 -1.17 -5.50
CA LEU A 37 -5.53 0.16 -5.20
C LEU A 37 -6.99 0.12 -4.75
N ASP A 38 -7.85 -0.59 -5.48
CA ASP A 38 -9.25 -0.76 -5.11
C ASP A 38 -9.39 -1.47 -3.75
N GLY A 39 -8.53 -2.46 -3.50
CA GLY A 39 -8.45 -3.13 -2.21
C GLY A 39 -8.06 -2.19 -1.08
N LEU A 40 -7.06 -1.32 -1.30
CA LEU A 40 -6.57 -0.35 -0.32
C LEU A 40 -7.63 0.71 -0.02
N MET A 41 -8.35 1.20 -1.02
CA MET A 41 -9.47 2.13 -0.84
C MET A 41 -10.64 1.48 -0.10
N ARG A 42 -10.96 0.21 -0.38
CA ARG A 42 -11.97 -0.53 0.38
C ARG A 42 -11.55 -0.82 1.82
N PHE A 43 -10.27 -1.10 2.05
CA PHE A 43 -9.72 -1.28 3.39
C PHE A 43 -9.73 0.06 4.15
N GLN A 44 -9.40 1.14 3.46
CA GLN A 44 -9.51 2.50 3.97
C GLN A 44 -10.94 2.80 4.42
N GLN A 45 -11.97 2.53 3.62
CA GLN A 45 -13.37 2.77 4.01
C GLN A 45 -13.79 2.05 5.31
N LYS A 46 -13.09 0.97 5.68
CA LYS A 46 -13.32 0.24 6.93
C LYS A 46 -12.44 0.74 8.08
N SER A 47 -11.36 1.44 7.76
CA SER A 47 -10.52 2.13 8.74
C SER A 47 -11.03 3.56 8.94
N SER A 48 -10.87 4.15 10.11
CA SER A 48 -11.23 5.56 10.33
C SER A 48 -10.24 6.56 9.69
N LYS A 49 -9.47 6.14 8.67
CA LYS A 49 -8.42 6.92 8.02
C LYS A 49 -8.97 7.78 6.89
N LYS A 50 -8.46 9.01 6.76
CA LYS A 50 -8.94 9.98 5.77
C LYS A 50 -8.47 9.60 4.35
N PHE A 51 -7.28 9.02 4.23
CA PHE A 51 -6.74 8.52 2.96
C PHE A 51 -6.21 7.08 3.07
N TRP A 52 -6.29 6.32 1.98
CA TRP A 52 -5.72 4.97 1.92
C TRP A 52 -4.19 4.98 2.03
N THR A 53 -3.56 6.10 1.64
CA THR A 53 -2.12 6.35 1.77
C THR A 53 -1.65 6.33 3.22
N GLU A 54 -2.49 6.76 4.17
CA GLU A 54 -2.21 6.70 5.62
C GLU A 54 -2.02 5.26 6.13
N ILE A 55 -2.56 4.26 5.43
CA ILE A 55 -2.34 2.85 5.77
C ILE A 55 -0.88 2.48 5.56
N LEU A 56 -0.31 2.90 4.42
CA LEU A 56 1.08 2.61 4.08
C LEU A 56 2.05 3.47 4.91
N VAL A 57 1.69 4.72 5.20
CA VAL A 57 2.51 5.62 6.04
C VAL A 57 2.61 5.12 7.47
N ASP A 58 1.49 4.66 8.06
CA ASP A 58 1.50 4.07 9.39
C ASP A 58 2.33 2.78 9.43
N GLU A 59 2.20 1.93 8.41
CA GLU A 59 2.99 0.70 8.30
C GLU A 59 4.51 0.97 8.21
N LEU A 60 4.90 2.01 7.45
CA LEU A 60 6.29 2.48 7.39
C LEU A 60 6.80 3.03 8.72
N SER A 61 5.93 3.67 9.50
CA SER A 61 6.28 4.33 10.76
C SER A 61 6.35 3.36 11.94
N GLN A 62 5.43 2.39 12.00
CA GLN A 62 5.27 1.49 13.14
C GLN A 62 6.24 0.30 13.13
N ASN A 63 6.62 -0.22 11.96
CA ASN A 63 7.48 -1.42 11.86
C ASN A 63 8.97 -1.04 11.68
N SER A 64 9.48 -0.20 12.58
CA SER A 64 10.71 0.54 12.36
C SER A 64 12.00 -0.30 12.22
N ALA A 65 12.00 -1.55 12.69
CA ALA A 65 13.19 -2.40 12.79
C ALA A 65 13.50 -3.26 11.55
N ASP A 66 12.53 -3.56 10.68
CA ASP A 66 12.72 -4.43 9.52
C ASP A 66 12.92 -3.60 8.23
N ILE A 67 14.16 -3.54 7.76
CA ILE A 67 14.57 -2.78 6.58
C ILE A 67 14.01 -3.41 5.30
N ASP A 68 13.96 -4.73 5.20
CA ASP A 68 13.49 -5.44 4.01
C ASP A 68 11.98 -5.27 3.84
N TYR A 69 11.25 -5.26 4.96
CA TYR A 69 9.83 -4.93 4.97
C TYR A 69 9.58 -3.49 4.49
N LYS A 70 10.34 -2.52 4.99
CA LYS A 70 10.25 -1.11 4.54
C LYS A 70 10.61 -0.95 3.06
N ALA A 71 11.64 -1.63 2.60
CA ALA A 71 12.03 -1.63 1.19
C ALA A 71 10.89 -2.18 0.31
N SER A 72 10.23 -3.25 0.74
CA SER A 72 9.08 -3.83 0.06
C SER A 72 7.88 -2.86 0.03
N LEU A 73 7.56 -2.21 1.16
CA LEU A 73 6.51 -1.16 1.20
C LEU A 73 6.83 0.01 0.25
N MET A 74 8.07 0.46 0.22
CA MET A 74 8.49 1.52 -0.70
C MET A 74 8.43 1.08 -2.15
N ALA A 75 8.78 -0.17 -2.46
CA ALA A 75 8.62 -0.74 -3.79
C ALA A 75 7.15 -0.77 -4.22
N LEU A 76 6.24 -1.19 -3.33
CA LEU A 76 4.80 -1.15 -3.57
C LEU A 76 4.31 0.27 -3.88
N ILE A 77 4.69 1.26 -3.06
CA ILE A 77 4.32 2.67 -3.28
C ILE A 77 4.82 3.14 -4.64
N ASN A 78 6.07 2.83 -4.98
CA ASN A 78 6.68 3.22 -6.25
C ASN A 78 5.95 2.58 -7.44
N CYS A 79 5.59 1.30 -7.35
CA CYS A 79 4.83 0.61 -8.39
C CYS A 79 3.44 1.24 -8.59
N ILE A 80 2.74 1.55 -7.49
CA ILE A 80 1.45 2.24 -7.55
C ILE A 80 1.60 3.61 -8.24
N MET A 81 2.58 4.42 -7.81
CA MET A 81 2.79 5.76 -8.36
C MET A 81 3.21 5.76 -9.84
N PHE A 82 3.90 4.70 -10.27
CA PHE A 82 4.28 4.51 -11.67
C PHE A 82 3.06 4.17 -12.55
N ASN A 83 2.22 3.25 -12.08
CA ASN A 83 1.06 2.74 -12.85
C ASN A 83 -0.16 3.68 -12.86
N VAL A 84 -0.25 4.66 -11.96
CA VAL A 84 -1.34 5.64 -12.00
C VAL A 84 -1.12 6.74 -13.06
N HIS A 85 -2.22 7.14 -13.70
CA HIS A 85 -2.24 8.24 -14.66
C HIS A 85 -1.63 9.52 -14.08
N VAL A 86 -0.91 10.27 -14.92
CA VAL A 86 -0.16 11.48 -14.54
C VAL A 86 -1.05 12.48 -13.80
N ASP A 87 -2.29 12.68 -14.26
CA ASP A 87 -3.24 13.62 -13.65
C ASP A 87 -3.63 13.24 -12.22
N LYS A 88 -3.58 11.94 -11.88
CA LYS A 88 -3.89 11.43 -10.54
C LYS A 88 -2.67 11.41 -9.62
N ARG A 89 -1.44 11.41 -10.16
CA ARG A 89 -0.20 11.34 -9.36
C ARG A 89 -0.08 12.49 -8.38
N SER A 90 -0.41 13.71 -8.80
CA SER A 90 -0.34 14.89 -7.93
C SER A 90 -1.31 14.80 -6.77
N LYS A 91 -2.53 14.31 -7.03
CA LYS A 91 -3.54 14.07 -5.99
C LYS A 91 -3.06 13.02 -4.98
N ILE A 92 -2.65 11.84 -5.45
CA ILE A 92 -2.19 10.76 -4.56
C ILE A 92 -0.96 11.20 -3.74
N ARG A 93 -0.05 11.98 -4.33
CA ARG A 93 1.09 12.53 -3.58
C ARG A 93 0.65 13.47 -2.46
N ASN A 94 -0.36 14.31 -2.70
CA ASN A 94 -0.92 15.16 -1.66
C ASN A 94 -1.56 14.34 -0.54
N GLU A 95 -2.26 13.24 -0.89
CA GLU A 95 -2.81 12.29 0.08
C GLU A 95 -1.70 11.66 0.96
N PHE A 96 -0.54 11.32 0.40
CA PHE A 96 0.63 10.85 1.19
C PHE A 96 1.20 11.93 2.13
N LEU A 97 1.03 13.21 1.80
CA LEU A 97 1.45 14.34 2.63
C LEU A 97 0.35 14.81 3.61
N GLY A 98 -0.82 14.16 3.60
CA GLY A 98 -1.98 14.54 4.42
C GLY A 98 -2.70 15.82 3.96
N ARG A 99 -2.42 16.29 2.73
CA ARG A 99 -2.97 17.53 2.15
C ARG A 99 -4.23 17.26 1.34
#